data_AF-A0A2T1DT49-F1
#
_entry.id   AF-A0A2T1DT49-F1
#
_cell.length_a   1.000
_cell.length_b   1.000
_cell.length_c   1.000
_cell.angle_alpha   90.00
_cell.angle_beta   90.00
_cell.angle_gamma   90.00
#
_symmetry.space_group_name_H-M   'P 1'
#
loop_
_entity.id
_entity.type
_entity.pdbx_description
1 polymer ?
#
loop_
_entity_poly.entity_id
_entity_poly.type
_entity_poly.pdbx_seq_one_letter_code
_entity_poly.pdbx_strand_id
1 'polypeptide(L)'
;MDQILAVSNDTELALKSKAMALQQFFREQILSLQLDELAPAVQHWVQSYHVEIDKQLRLLAMDIMFLQAARQSVTAEQRRQQIRDRLTTLQRYCDGLLGE
;
A
#
# COMPACT_ATOMS: atom_id res chain seq x y z
N MET A 1 -12.96 -12.48 27.74
CA MET A 1 -11.56 -12.14 27.42
C MET A 1 -11.16 -12.72 26.06
N ASP A 2 -11.56 -13.95 25.74
CA ASP A 2 -11.32 -14.59 24.42
C ASP A 2 -11.95 -13.87 23.21
N GLN A 3 -13.11 -13.25 23.38
CA GLN A 3 -13.84 -12.62 22.27
C GLN A 3 -13.20 -11.32 21.74
N ILE A 4 -12.38 -10.63 22.56
CA ILE A 4 -11.65 -9.41 22.14
C ILE A 4 -10.38 -9.77 21.36
N LEU A 5 -9.67 -10.83 21.78
CA LEU A 5 -8.47 -11.31 21.10
C LEU A 5 -8.77 -11.90 19.71
N ALA A 6 -9.93 -12.56 19.56
CA ALA A 6 -10.38 -13.11 18.27
C ALA A 6 -10.71 -12.00 17.24
N VAL A 7 -11.43 -10.95 17.64
CA VAL A 7 -11.79 -9.81 16.76
C VAL A 7 -10.55 -9.03 16.32
N SER A 8 -9.57 -8.84 17.20
CA SER A 8 -8.31 -8.17 16.86
C SER A 8 -7.49 -8.96 15.84
N ASN A 9 -7.39 -10.28 15.99
CA ASN A 9 -6.70 -11.14 15.02
C ASN A 9 -7.39 -11.19 13.64
N ASP A 10 -8.72 -11.27 13.61
CA ASP A 10 -9.48 -11.29 12.35
C ASP A 10 -9.33 -9.96 11.57
N THR A 11 -9.30 -8.84 12.29
CA THR A 11 -9.09 -7.51 11.71
C THR A 11 -7.68 -7.38 11.14
N GLU A 12 -6.67 -7.89 11.85
CA GLU A 12 -5.28 -7.87 11.40
C GLU A 12 -5.05 -8.75 10.18
N LEU A 13 -5.61 -9.96 10.15
CA LEU A 13 -5.53 -10.86 9.01
C LEU A 13 -6.23 -10.26 7.79
N ALA A 14 -7.42 -9.65 7.99
CA ALA A 14 -8.14 -8.96 6.93
C ALA A 14 -7.34 -7.79 6.35
N LEU A 15 -6.62 -7.02 7.19
CA LEU A 15 -5.81 -5.89 6.73
C LEU A 15 -4.65 -6.35 5.83
N LYS A 16 -3.93 -7.40 6.22
CA LYS A 16 -2.86 -7.98 5.40
C LYS A 16 -3.38 -8.47 4.05
N SER A 17 -4.48 -9.22 4.06
CA SER A 17 -5.11 -9.74 2.84
C SER A 17 -5.54 -8.60 1.90
N LYS A 18 -6.12 -7.52 2.44
CA LYS A 18 -6.49 -6.33 1.64
C LYS A 18 -5.28 -5.63 1.03
N ALA A 19 -4.18 -5.48 1.78
CA ALA A 19 -2.96 -4.86 1.27
C ALA A 19 -2.31 -5.70 0.15
N MET A 20 -2.27 -7.03 0.31
CA MET A 20 -1.79 -7.94 -0.72
C MET A 20 -2.68 -7.91 -1.96
N ALA A 21 -4.01 -7.90 -1.78
CA ALA A 21 -4.95 -7.79 -2.90
C ALA A 21 -4.80 -6.48 -3.67
N LEU A 22 -4.61 -5.35 -2.97
CA LEU A 22 -4.35 -4.05 -3.60
C LEU A 22 -3.04 -4.07 -4.39
N GLN A 23 -1.99 -4.63 -3.82
CA GLN A 23 -0.70 -4.78 -4.51
C GLN A 23 -0.83 -5.63 -5.77
N GLN A 24 -1.54 -6.76 -5.69
CA GLN A 24 -1.76 -7.64 -6.82
C GLN A 24 -2.58 -6.95 -7.91
N PHE A 25 -3.69 -6.32 -7.52
CA PHE A 25 -4.52 -5.53 -8.44
C PHE A 25 -3.70 -4.48 -9.18
N PHE A 26 -2.86 -3.72 -8.48
CA PHE A 26 -2.03 -2.70 -9.12
C PHE A 26 -1.08 -3.31 -10.16
N ARG A 27 -0.46 -4.44 -9.85
CA ARG A 27 0.48 -5.12 -10.76
C ARG A 27 -0.21 -5.73 -11.98
N GLU A 28 -1.36 -6.37 -11.77
CA GLU A 28 -2.06 -7.08 -12.82
C GLU A 28 -2.88 -6.17 -13.71
N GLN A 29 -3.46 -5.11 -13.16
CA GLN A 29 -4.45 -4.29 -13.86
C GLN A 29 -3.92 -2.92 -14.27
N ILE A 30 -2.91 -2.38 -13.56
CA ILE A 30 -2.39 -1.02 -13.81
C ILE A 30 -1.01 -1.06 -14.46
N LEU A 31 -0.06 -1.82 -13.89
CA LEU A 31 1.29 -1.94 -14.46
C LEU A 31 1.31 -2.68 -15.81
N SER A 32 0.30 -3.49 -16.10
CA SER A 32 0.17 -4.24 -17.35
C SER A 32 -0.36 -3.40 -18.52
N LEU A 33 -0.85 -2.19 -18.25
CA LEU A 33 -1.36 -1.29 -19.27
C LEU A 33 -0.24 -0.87 -20.22
N GLN A 34 -0.51 -0.95 -21.53
CA GLN A 34 0.38 -0.42 -22.54
C GLN A 34 0.23 1.11 -22.58
N LEU A 35 1.37 1.81 -22.59
CA LEU A 35 1.45 3.28 -22.52
C LEU A 35 2.06 3.87 -23.80
N ASP A 36 2.19 3.06 -24.85
CA ASP A 36 2.81 3.38 -26.13
C ASP A 36 2.02 4.38 -26.97
N GLU A 37 0.71 4.52 -26.71
CA GLU A 37 -0.13 5.56 -27.30
C GLU A 37 0.05 6.95 -26.65
N LEU A 38 0.75 7.04 -25.51
CA LEU A 38 1.00 8.31 -24.83
C LEU A 38 2.20 9.04 -25.44
N ALA A 39 2.16 10.38 -25.39
CA ALA A 39 3.33 11.19 -25.72
C ALA A 39 4.52 10.78 -24.82
N PRO A 40 5.78 10.74 -25.33
CA PRO A 40 6.91 10.23 -24.57
C PRO A 40 7.07 10.85 -23.18
N ALA A 41 6.88 12.17 -23.04
CA ALA A 41 6.98 12.84 -21.75
C ALA A 41 5.94 12.34 -20.73
N VAL A 42 4.71 12.09 -21.19
CA VAL A 42 3.61 11.57 -20.36
C VAL A 42 3.88 10.12 -19.99
N GLN A 43 4.35 9.31 -20.94
CA GLN A 43 4.72 7.91 -20.68
C GLN A 43 5.78 7.80 -19.58
N HIS A 44 6.87 8.57 -19.66
CA HIS A 44 7.93 8.55 -18.65
C HIS A 44 7.44 9.01 -17.28
N TRP A 45 6.55 10.01 -17.27
CA TRP A 45 5.93 10.50 -16.06
C TRP A 45 5.04 9.43 -15.41
N VAL A 46 4.12 8.80 -16.16
CA VAL A 46 3.27 7.70 -15.66
C VAL A 46 4.12 6.54 -15.14
N GLN A 47 5.16 6.13 -15.88
CA GLN A 47 6.06 5.06 -15.48
C GLN A 47 6.79 5.36 -14.16
N SER A 48 7.17 6.62 -13.93
CA SER A 48 7.82 7.05 -12.69
C SER A 48 6.88 6.88 -11.49
N TYR A 49 5.62 7.30 -11.62
CA TYR A 49 4.60 7.10 -10.59
C TYR A 49 4.30 5.61 -10.37
N HIS A 50 4.22 4.83 -11.44
CA HIS A 50 4.02 3.38 -11.36
C HIS A 50 5.09 2.68 -10.52
N VAL A 51 6.37 3.04 -10.70
CA VAL A 51 7.49 2.50 -9.91
C VAL A 51 7.35 2.87 -8.43
N GLU A 52 7.04 4.14 -8.13
CA GLU A 52 6.92 4.59 -6.75
C GLU A 52 5.68 4.03 -6.04
N ILE A 53 4.55 3.87 -6.74
CA ILE A 53 3.34 3.23 -6.19
C ILE A 53 3.60 1.75 -5.86
N ASP A 54 4.17 0.98 -6.78
CA ASP A 54 4.48 -0.44 -6.52
C ASP A 54 5.47 -0.61 -5.35
N LYS A 55 6.45 0.29 -5.22
CA LYS A 55 7.36 0.34 -4.09
C LYS A 55 6.61 0.63 -2.77
N GLN A 56 5.73 1.63 -2.74
CA GLN A 56 4.96 1.94 -1.53
C GLN A 56 4.01 0.81 -1.13
N LEU A 57 3.39 0.12 -2.10
CA LEU A 57 2.52 -1.04 -1.83
C LEU A 57 3.31 -2.20 -1.22
N ARG A 58 4.53 -2.49 -1.72
CA ARG A 58 5.44 -3.47 -1.10
C ARG A 58 5.76 -3.12 0.35
N LEU A 59 6.10 -1.86 0.60
CA LEU A 59 6.48 -1.43 1.94
C LEU A 59 5.28 -1.36 2.90
N LEU A 60 4.08 -1.07 2.40
CA LEU A 60 2.83 -1.13 3.17
C LEU A 60 2.58 -2.56 3.67
N ALA A 61 2.72 -3.56 2.79
CA ALA A 61 2.60 -4.96 3.19
C ALA A 61 3.64 -5.34 4.26
N MET A 62 4.87 -4.83 4.14
CA MET A 62 5.93 -5.04 5.13
C MET A 62 5.60 -4.41 6.50
N ASP A 63 5.11 -3.17 6.53
CA ASP A 63 4.75 -2.50 7.77
C ASP A 63 3.56 -3.16 8.46
N ILE A 64 2.60 -3.70 7.70
CA ILE A 64 1.51 -4.51 8.27
C ILE A 64 2.05 -5.80 8.89
N MET A 65 2.98 -6.50 8.23
CA MET A 65 3.62 -7.69 8.82
C MET A 65 4.39 -7.35 10.11
N PHE A 66 5.08 -6.21 10.14
CA PHE A 66 5.76 -5.76 11.35
C PHE A 66 4.81 -5.33 12.46
N LEU A 67 3.66 -4.74 12.13
CA LEU A 67 2.61 -4.42 13.10
C LEU A 67 2.09 -5.71 13.75
N GLN A 68 1.79 -6.74 12.96
CA GLN A 68 1.30 -8.04 13.44
C GLN A 68 2.34 -8.75 14.35
N ALA A 69 3.63 -8.54 14.09
CA ALA A 69 4.70 -9.11 14.90
C ALA A 69 5.04 -8.28 16.15
N ALA A 70 4.49 -7.07 16.29
CA ALA A 70 4.85 -6.15 17.36
C ALA A 70 4.28 -6.63 18.71
N ARG A 71 5.16 -6.81 19.70
CA ARG A 71 4.77 -7.21 21.06
C ARG A 71 4.72 -6.05 22.06
N GLN A 72 5.30 -4.91 21.68
CA GLN A 72 5.36 -3.71 22.50
C GLN A 72 4.45 -2.64 21.91
N SER A 73 3.68 -1.97 22.77
CA SER A 73 2.73 -0.93 22.36
C SER A 73 3.38 0.22 21.60
N VAL A 74 4.58 0.64 22.02
CA VAL A 74 5.35 1.70 21.36
C VAL A 74 5.69 1.31 19.92
N THR A 75 6.20 0.09 19.71
CA THR A 75 6.50 -0.43 18.37
C THR A 75 5.26 -0.57 17.52
N ALA A 76 4.14 -1.05 18.10
CA ALA A 76 2.87 -1.15 17.37
C ALA A 76 2.37 0.22 16.91
N GLU A 77 2.44 1.25 17.76
CA GLU A 77 2.01 2.60 17.37
C GLU A 77 2.91 3.21 16.31
N GLN A 78 4.23 3.01 16.41
CA GLN A 78 5.15 3.43 15.36
C GLN A 78 4.82 2.78 14.01
N ARG A 79 4.48 1.48 14.00
CA ARG A 79 4.06 0.79 12.77
C ARG A 79 2.72 1.29 12.23
N ARG A 80 1.75 1.59 13.10
CA ARG A 80 0.49 2.22 12.66
C ARG A 80 0.73 3.58 12.03
N GLN A 81 1.63 4.39 12.59
CA GLN A 81 1.98 5.67 12.00
C GLN A 81 2.61 5.51 10.61
N GLN A 82 3.58 4.61 10.46
CA GLN A 82 4.20 4.31 9.16
C GLN A 82 3.16 3.85 8.11
N ILE A 83 2.21 3.01 8.51
CA ILE A 83 1.10 2.59 7.63
C ILE A 83 0.27 3.81 7.18
N ARG A 84 -0.11 4.71 8.09
CA ARG A 84 -0.86 5.93 7.76
C ARG A 84 -0.09 6.85 6.80
N ASP A 85 1.20 7.05 7.07
CA ASP A 85 2.07 7.88 6.24
C ASP A 85 2.20 7.31 4.82
N ARG A 86 2.29 5.99 4.69
CA ARG A 86 2.30 5.32 3.38
C ARG A 86 1.01 5.46 2.62
N LEU A 87 -0.13 5.27 3.29
CA LEU A 87 -1.43 5.45 2.66
C LEU A 87 -1.60 6.88 2.15
N THR A 88 -1.17 7.86 2.95
CA THR A 88 -1.14 9.28 2.53
C THR A 88 -0.24 9.51 1.32
N THR A 89 0.93 8.85 1.29
CA THR A 89 1.86 8.95 0.15
C THR A 89 1.28 8.31 -1.11
N LEU A 90 0.65 7.14 -0.98
CA LEU A 90 -0.04 6.46 -2.08
C LEU A 90 -1.16 7.33 -2.65
N GLN A 91 -1.97 7.95 -1.80
CA GLN A 91 -3.00 8.91 -2.23
C GLN A 91 -2.40 10.04 -3.05
N ARG A 92 -1.35 10.72 -2.54
CA ARG A 92 -0.66 11.78 -3.28
C ARG A 92 -0.12 11.33 -4.64
N TYR A 93 0.35 10.09 -4.74
CA TYR A 93 0.79 9.54 -6.01
C TYR A 93 -0.37 9.30 -6.98
N CYS A 94 -1.52 8.84 -6.49
CA CYS A 94 -2.73 8.74 -7.29
C CYS A 94 -3.23 10.12 -7.73
N ASP A 95 -3.32 11.09 -6.81
CA ASP A 95 -3.77 12.47 -7.10
C ASP A 95 -2.84 13.10 -8.15
N GLY A 96 -1.53 12.95 -7.97
CA GLY A 96 -0.52 13.37 -8.94
C GLY A 96 -0.75 12.76 -10.32
N LEU A 97 -1.04 11.46 -10.41
CA LEU A 97 -1.37 10.77 -11.67
C LEU A 97 -2.67 11.26 -12.31
N LEU A 98 -3.69 11.56 -11.50
CA LEU A 98 -5.00 12.02 -11.95
C LEU A 98 -5.01 13.52 -12.30
N GLY A 99 -4.02 14.27 -11.85
CA GLY A 99 -3.96 15.73 -12.01
C GLY A 99 -4.90 16.48 -11.06
N GLU A 100 -5.20 15.89 -9.89
CA GLU A 100 -6.08 16.43 -8.85
C GLU A 100 -5.31 17.04 -7.66
#